data_AF-A0A2V9HCL9-F1
#
_entry.id   AF-A0A2V9HCL9-F1
#
_cell.length_a   1.000
_cell.length_b   1.000
_cell.length_c   1.000
_cell.angle_alpha   90.00
_cell.angle_beta   90.00
_cell.angle_gamma   90.00
#
_symmetry.space_group_name_H-M   'P 1'
#
loop_
_entity.id
_entity.type
_entity.pdbx_description
1 polymer ?
#
loop_
_entity_poly.entity_id
_entity_poly.type
_entity_poly.pdbx_seq_one_letter_code
_entity_poly.pdbx_strand_id
1 'polypeptide(L)'
;MSTRHLPLIPVLLAVAMMIEVAGSVCLVTGYQARIAAFVMFWYTTAVTVLFHNYWEASEAMAGMQETHFRKNLAIMGGLLMLAYSGPGKWALGRRGSS
;
A
#
# COMPACT_ATOMS: atom_id res chain seq x y z
N MET A 1 21.02 9.99 20.34
CA MET A 1 19.79 10.80 20.38
C MET A 1 18.67 9.92 20.92
N SER A 2 18.16 10.22 22.11
CA SER A 2 17.25 9.34 22.87
C SER A 2 15.84 9.30 22.26
N THR A 3 15.47 8.15 21.70
CA THR A 3 14.16 7.84 21.08
C THR A 3 12.98 7.75 22.08
N ARG A 4 13.05 8.48 23.20
CA ARG A 4 12.14 8.32 24.35
C ARG A 4 10.74 8.94 24.21
N HIS A 5 10.43 9.61 23.11
CA HIS A 5 9.21 10.42 23.01
C HIS A 5 8.11 9.83 22.12
N LEU A 6 8.36 8.76 21.35
CA LEU A 6 7.34 8.19 20.46
C LEU A 6 7.39 6.64 20.48
N PRO A 7 7.05 5.98 21.61
CA PRO A 7 7.00 4.51 21.70
C PRO A 7 6.03 3.88 20.68
N LEU A 8 5.14 4.69 20.09
CA LEU A 8 4.17 4.28 19.08
C LEU A 8 4.76 4.16 17.67
N ILE A 9 5.79 4.93 17.32
CA ILE A 9 6.36 4.90 15.95
C ILE A 9 6.90 3.51 15.56
N PRO A 10 7.71 2.82 16.39
CA PRO A 10 8.21 1.49 16.06
C PRO A 10 7.08 0.47 15.89
N VAL A 11 6.01 0.60 16.68
CA VAL A 11 4.83 -0.28 16.61
C VAL A 11 4.06 -0.04 15.32
N LEU A 12 3.82 1.23 14.96
CA LEU A 12 3.19 1.61 13.70
C LEU A 12 3.99 1.10 12.49
N LEU A 13 5.31 1.21 12.52
CA LEU A 13 6.20 0.69 11.48
C LEU A 13 6.14 -0.85 11.38
N ALA A 14 6.12 -1.55 12.51
CA ALA A 14 6.00 -3.00 12.51
C ALA A 14 4.65 -3.48 11.93
N VAL A 15 3.55 -2.80 12.29
CA VAL A 15 2.21 -3.08 11.74
C VAL A 15 2.16 -2.79 10.24
N ALA A 16 2.70 -1.64 9.81
CA ALA A 16 2.84 -1.28 8.40
C ALA A 16 3.58 -2.37 7.61
N MET A 17 4.73 -2.82 8.10
CA MET A 17 5.53 -3.86 7.46
C MET A 17 4.76 -5.19 7.35
N MET A 18 4.03 -5.58 8.40
CA MET A 18 3.20 -6.79 8.37
C MET A 18 2.09 -6.70 7.30
N ILE A 19 1.42 -5.54 7.19
CA ILE A 19 0.38 -5.30 6.19
C ILE A 19 0.98 -5.35 4.78
N GLU A 20 2.12 -4.70 4.55
CA GLU A 20 2.78 -4.68 3.24
C GLU A 20 3.21 -6.08 2.79
N VAL A 21 3.82 -6.85 3.68
CA VAL A 21 4.26 -8.22 3.37
C VAL A 21 3.06 -9.13 3.14
N ALA A 22 2.08 -9.14 4.04
CA ALA A 22 0.90 -9.99 3.90
C ALA A 22 0.08 -9.60 2.67
N GLY A 23 -0.12 -8.30 2.42
CA GLY A 23 -0.83 -7.78 1.26
C GLY A 23 -0.12 -8.16 -0.03
N SER A 24 1.21 -7.97 -0.11
CA SER A 24 2.00 -8.35 -1.28
C SER A 24 1.92 -9.85 -1.57
N VAL A 25 2.01 -10.69 -0.54
CA VAL A 25 1.88 -12.15 -0.70
C VAL A 25 0.49 -12.52 -1.20
N CYS A 26 -0.58 -11.94 -0.67
CA CYS A 26 -1.95 -12.19 -1.14
C CYS A 26 -2.16 -11.73 -2.59
N LEU A 27 -1.58 -10.58 -2.98
CA LEU A 27 -1.64 -10.08 -4.35
C LEU A 27 -0.88 -10.99 -5.33
N VAL A 28 0.32 -11.45 -4.97
CA VAL A 28 1.17 -12.31 -5.82
C VAL A 28 0.58 -13.72 -5.96
N THR A 29 0.11 -14.31 -4.86
CA THR A 29 -0.49 -15.66 -4.86
C THR A 29 -1.89 -15.68 -5.49
N GLY A 30 -2.51 -14.51 -5.68
CA GLY A 30 -3.88 -14.36 -6.13
C GLY A 30 -4.92 -14.79 -5.10
N TYR A 31 -4.50 -15.21 -3.90
CA TYR A 31 -5.41 -15.62 -2.83
C TYR A 31 -6.16 -14.40 -2.29
N GLN A 32 -7.48 -14.36 -2.49
CA GLN A 32 -8.32 -13.21 -2.12
C GLN A 32 -7.82 -11.87 -2.69
N ALA A 33 -7.25 -11.88 -3.90
CA ALA A 33 -6.62 -10.71 -4.53
C ALA A 33 -7.48 -9.43 -4.52
N ARG A 34 -8.81 -9.56 -4.65
CA ARG A 34 -9.73 -8.40 -4.60
C ARG A 34 -9.74 -7.73 -3.24
N ILE A 35 -9.89 -8.52 -2.18
CA ILE A 35 -9.94 -8.02 -0.80
C ILE A 35 -8.57 -7.44 -0.43
N ALA A 36 -7.49 -8.17 -0.74
CA ALA A 36 -6.12 -7.71 -0.51
C ALA A 36 -5.83 -6.39 -1.24
N ALA A 37 -6.26 -6.25 -2.51
CA ALA A 37 -6.08 -5.02 -3.28
C ALA A 37 -6.86 -3.84 -2.67
N PHE A 38 -8.09 -4.05 -2.20
CA PHE A 38 -8.87 -3.00 -1.52
C PHE A 38 -8.21 -2.56 -0.20
N VAL A 39 -7.76 -3.51 0.61
CA VAL A 39 -7.07 -3.20 1.88
C VAL A 39 -5.78 -2.44 1.61
N MET A 40 -4.97 -2.90 0.65
CA MET A 40 -3.72 -2.25 0.25
C MET A 40 -3.97 -0.86 -0.35
N PHE A 41 -5.04 -0.66 -1.10
CA PHE A 41 -5.41 0.65 -1.64
C PHE A 41 -5.67 1.65 -0.52
N TRP A 42 -6.52 1.29 0.46
CA TRP A 42 -6.83 2.17 1.60
C TRP A 42 -5.60 2.44 2.47
N TYR A 43 -4.80 1.40 2.74
CA TYR A 43 -3.55 1.54 3.48
C TYR A 43 -2.58 2.49 2.77
N THR A 44 -2.33 2.28 1.47
CA THR A 44 -1.43 3.13 0.66
C THR A 44 -1.93 4.56 0.61
N THR A 45 -3.25 4.76 0.51
CA THR A 45 -3.88 6.09 0.54
C THR A 45 -3.63 6.81 1.86
N ALA A 46 -3.91 6.14 2.99
CA ALA A 46 -3.69 6.70 4.32
C ALA A 46 -2.21 7.07 4.54
N VAL A 47 -1.27 6.18 4.19
CA VAL A 47 0.16 6.43 4.31
C VAL A 47 0.60 7.61 3.44
N THR A 48 0.11 7.68 2.21
CA THR A 48 0.50 8.74 1.26
C THR A 48 0.00 10.11 1.72
N VAL A 49 -1.23 10.21 2.20
CA VAL A 49 -1.79 11.48 2.67
C VAL A 49 -1.14 11.92 3.99
N LEU A 50 -0.82 10.99 4.89
CA LEU A 50 -0.26 11.32 6.20
C LEU A 50 1.25 11.60 6.18
N PHE A 51 2.01 10.91 5.33
CA PHE A 51 3.48 10.97 5.35
C PHE A 51 4.12 11.55 4.08
N HIS A 52 3.35 11.71 3.00
CA HIS A 52 3.83 12.21 1.71
C HIS A 52 2.95 13.36 1.17
N ASN A 53 2.46 14.22 2.07
CA ASN A 53 1.71 15.43 1.74
C ASN A 53 2.62 16.51 1.15
N TYR A 54 2.86 16.45 -0.16
CA TYR A 54 3.75 17.41 -0.84
C TYR A 54 3.29 18.88 -0.71
N TRP A 55 2.00 19.12 -0.49
CA TRP A 55 1.41 20.46 -0.32
C TRP A 55 1.76 21.14 1.02
N GLU A 56 2.24 20.38 2.01
CA GLU A 56 2.73 20.90 3.30
C GLU A 56 4.26 20.77 3.43
N ALA A 57 4.93 20.27 2.40
CA ALA A 57 6.37 20.07 2.42
C ALA A 57 7.13 21.40 2.25
N SER A 58 8.26 21.53 2.97
CA SER A 58 9.21 22.63 2.76
C SER A 58 9.74 22.65 1.32
N GLU A 59 10.07 23.82 0.76
CA GLU A 59 10.55 23.96 -0.64
C GLU A 59 11.71 23.02 -0.98
N ALA A 60 12.64 22.79 -0.03
CA ALA A 60 13.77 21.87 -0.23
C ALA A 60 13.35 20.40 -0.40
N MET A 61 12.17 20.01 0.09
CA MET A 61 11.63 18.65 0.08
C MET A 61 10.41 18.49 -0.84
N ALA A 62 9.83 19.59 -1.32
CA ALA A 62 8.60 19.59 -2.09
C ALA A 62 8.66 18.68 -3.34
N GLY A 63 9.71 18.79 -4.15
CA GLY A 63 9.86 17.96 -5.37
C GLY A 63 10.02 16.47 -5.08
N MET A 64 10.68 16.12 -3.96
CA MET A 64 10.83 14.72 -3.54
C MET A 64 9.51 14.16 -3.02
N GLN A 65 8.77 14.92 -2.21
CA GLN A 65 7.46 14.51 -1.71
C GLN A 65 6.43 14.42 -2.83
N GLU A 66 6.47 15.32 -3.82
CA GLU A 66 5.61 15.24 -5.00
C GLU A 66 5.87 13.95 -5.78
N THR A 67 7.15 13.59 -5.97
CA THR A 67 7.53 12.34 -6.64
C THR A 67 7.00 11.11 -5.87
N HIS A 68 7.09 11.12 -4.54
CA HIS A 68 6.53 10.06 -3.70
C HIS A 68 5.00 10.00 -3.74
N PHE A 69 4.34 11.15 -3.78
CA PHE A 69 2.89 11.23 -3.92
C PHE A 69 2.45 10.63 -5.26
N ARG A 70 3.08 11.05 -6.37
CA ARG A 70 2.75 10.60 -7.72
C ARG A 70 2.99 9.09 -7.92
N LYS A 71 4.10 8.54 -7.42
CA LYS A 71 4.34 7.08 -7.50
C LYS A 71 3.26 6.32 -6.72
N ASN A 72 2.88 6.80 -5.54
CA ASN A 72 1.89 6.12 -4.72
C ASN A 72 0.50 6.21 -5.36
N LEU A 73 0.17 7.34 -5.99
CA LEU A 73 -1.07 7.48 -6.76
C LEU A 73 -1.14 6.47 -7.93
N ALA A 74 -0.04 6.24 -8.63
CA ALA A 74 0.03 5.21 -9.68
C ALA A 74 -0.18 3.80 -9.09
N ILE A 75 0.43 3.50 -7.94
CA ILE A 75 0.24 2.22 -7.23
C ILE A 75 -1.23 2.03 -6.82
N MET A 76 -1.86 3.07 -6.27
CA MET A 76 -3.29 3.06 -5.92
C MET A 76 -4.16 2.75 -7.13
N GLY A 77 -3.89 3.36 -8.28
CA GLY A 77 -4.58 3.06 -9.55
C GLY A 77 -4.41 1.60 -9.98
N GLY A 78 -3.19 1.06 -9.88
CA GLY A 78 -2.91 -0.35 -10.16
C GLY A 78 -3.65 -1.30 -9.22
N LEU A 79 -3.73 -0.97 -7.92
CA LEU A 79 -4.47 -1.76 -6.93
C LEU A 79 -5.98 -1.75 -7.19
N LEU A 80 -6.57 -0.60 -7.54
CA LEU A 80 -7.98 -0.53 -7.93
C LEU A 80 -8.27 -1.35 -9.20
N MET A 81 -7.38 -1.26 -10.20
CA MET A 81 -7.48 -2.09 -11.40
C MET A 81 -7.44 -3.58 -11.06
N LEU A 82 -6.55 -4.00 -10.16
CA LEU A 82 -6.46 -5.38 -9.69
C LEU A 82 -7.72 -5.81 -8.91
N ALA A 83 -8.27 -4.92 -8.07
CA ALA A 83 -9.51 -5.16 -7.33
C ALA A 83 -10.72 -5.35 -8.26
N TYR A 84 -10.76 -4.59 -9.36
CA TYR A 84 -11.77 -4.70 -10.41
C TYR A 84 -11.60 -5.97 -11.24
N SER A 85 -10.39 -6.22 -11.78
CA SER A 85 -10.09 -7.37 -12.64
C SER A 85 -10.15 -8.72 -11.92
N GLY A 86 -9.98 -8.73 -10.60
CA GLY A 86 -10.07 -9.95 -9.80
C GLY A 86 -8.79 -10.80 -9.82
N PRO A 87 -8.81 -11.97 -9.13
CA PRO A 87 -7.68 -12.88 -9.12
C PRO A 87 -7.43 -13.35 -10.56
N GLY A 88 -6.28 -12.98 -11.13
CA GLY A 88 -5.94 -13.31 -12.52
C GLY A 88 -5.94 -14.82 -12.79
N LYS A 89 -5.70 -15.21 -14.05
CA LYS A 89 -5.72 -16.61 -14.53
C LYS A 89 -4.87 -17.59 -13.70
N TRP A 90 -3.90 -17.08 -12.94
CA TRP A 90 -2.93 -17.83 -12.12
C TRP A 90 -3.27 -17.90 -10.63
N ALA A 91 -4.43 -17.39 -10.20
CA ALA A 91 -4.78 -17.37 -8.77
C ALA A 91 -4.97 -18.79 -8.18
N LEU A 92 -4.32 -19.02 -7.04
CA LEU A 92 -4.45 -20.23 -6.23
C LEU A 92 -5.87 -20.30 -5.64
N GLY A 93 -6.79 -20.93 -6.38
CA GLY A 93 -8.21 -20.99 -6.03
C GLY A 93 -9.16 -21.10 -7.21
N ARG A 94 -8.66 -21.07 -8.46
CA ARG A 94 -9.47 -21.38 -9.64
C ARG A 94 -9.87 -22.86 -9.59
N ARG A 95 -10.99 -23.18 -8.93
CA ARG A 95 -11.78 -24.37 -9.26
C ARG A 95 -12.11 -24.22 -10.75
N GLY A 96 -11.51 -25.07 -11.58
CA GLY A 96 -11.80 -25.09 -13.00
C GLY A 96 -13.30 -25.23 -13.17
N SER A 97 -13.96 -24.21 -13.70
CA SER A 97 -15.25 -24.40 -14.34
C SER A 97 -14.95 -25.18 -15.61
N SER A 98 -15.15 -26.50 -15.51
CA SER A 98 -15.42 -27.36 -16.66
C SER A 98 -16.64 -26.85 -17.43
#